data_AF-A0A9X2SWR8-F1
#
_entry.id   AF-A0A9X2SWR8-F1
#
_cell.length_a   1.000
_cell.length_b   1.000
_cell.length_c   1.000
_cell.angle_alpha   90.00
_cell.angle_beta   90.00
_cell.angle_gamma   90.00
#
_symmetry.space_group_name_H-M   'P 1'
#
loop_
_entity.id
_entity.type
_entity.pdbx_description
1 polymer ?
#
loop_
_entity_poly.entity_id
_entity_poly.type
_entity_poly.pdbx_seq_one_letter_code
_entity_poly.pdbx_strand_id
1 'polypeptide(L)'
;MKNIRKQEEAPLLVATDTSVQRNRHQCVSRQTPVSDATDACACQSPSATTRRCQCCLRELPLSAFYSRTDRRTPDSYCKECRKEANRLRRKGKACLPEETDTPPRYPVITRIEDPEVRMVLILHALHAVRESAARKCRRQRENEFLHEELRNPTSLTPNP
;
A
#
# COMPACT_ATOMS: atom_id res chain seq x y z
N MET A 1 -59.69 -13.92 -16.05
CA MET A 1 -59.87 -12.72 -16.90
C MET A 1 -60.46 -11.59 -16.08
N LYS A 2 -59.65 -10.60 -15.69
CA LYS A 2 -60.00 -9.17 -15.63
C LYS A 2 -58.69 -8.40 -15.76
N ASN A 3 -58.68 -7.44 -16.66
CA ASN A 3 -57.55 -6.77 -17.26
C ASN A 3 -57.99 -5.32 -17.46
N ILE A 4 -57.19 -4.36 -16.96
CA ILE A 4 -57.18 -2.91 -17.25
C ILE A 4 -55.88 -2.40 -16.58
N ARG A 5 -54.77 -2.11 -17.30
CA ARG A 5 -54.38 -0.87 -18.02
C ARG A 5 -54.51 0.39 -17.13
N LYS A 6 -53.59 1.35 -17.02
CA LYS A 6 -52.31 1.69 -17.69
C LYS A 6 -51.76 2.95 -16.94
N GLN A 7 -50.44 3.09 -16.87
CA GLN A 7 -49.63 4.34 -16.96
C GLN A 7 -49.75 5.36 -15.79
N GLU A 8 -48.75 6.14 -15.35
CA GLU A 8 -47.57 6.81 -15.93
C GLU A 8 -46.43 6.90 -14.85
N GLU A 9 -45.14 6.72 -15.15
CA GLU A 9 -44.10 7.77 -15.43
C GLU A 9 -44.17 8.98 -14.46
N ALA A 10 -43.12 9.49 -13.80
CA ALA A 10 -41.67 9.25 -13.72
C ALA A 10 -41.14 10.02 -12.43
N PRO A 11 -39.87 10.46 -12.27
CA PRO A 11 -38.92 9.83 -11.37
C PRO A 11 -38.30 10.75 -10.27
N LEU A 12 -37.66 10.08 -9.30
CA LEU A 12 -36.40 10.41 -8.60
C LEU A 12 -36.03 11.88 -8.32
N LEU A 13 -35.89 12.22 -7.03
CA LEU A 13 -34.82 13.10 -6.53
C LEU A 13 -34.38 12.62 -5.13
N VAL A 14 -33.44 11.69 -5.08
CA VAL A 14 -32.66 11.42 -3.86
C VAL A 14 -31.34 12.13 -4.05
N ALA A 15 -31.12 13.16 -3.23
CA ALA A 15 -29.88 13.93 -3.21
C ALA A 15 -28.71 13.03 -2.79
N THR A 16 -27.79 12.78 -3.71
CA THR A 16 -26.46 12.23 -3.42
C THR A 16 -25.42 13.32 -3.64
N ASP A 17 -25.04 13.99 -2.57
CA ASP A 17 -23.83 14.79 -2.51
C ASP A 17 -22.63 13.86 -2.32
N THR A 18 -21.99 13.49 -3.43
CA THR A 18 -20.61 12.98 -3.41
C THR A 18 -19.82 13.51 -4.60
N SER A 19 -19.54 14.81 -4.59
CA SER A 19 -18.47 15.39 -5.40
C SER A 19 -17.14 15.30 -4.64
N VAL A 20 -16.42 14.19 -4.80
CA VAL A 20 -14.98 14.14 -4.53
C VAL A 20 -14.31 13.52 -5.74
N GLN A 21 -14.19 14.31 -6.81
CA GLN A 21 -13.22 14.01 -7.86
C GLN A 21 -11.82 14.16 -7.27
N ARG A 22 -11.17 13.04 -6.94
CA ARG A 22 -9.72 13.02 -6.76
C ARG A 22 -9.07 13.16 -8.12
N ASN A 23 -8.79 14.40 -8.50
CA ASN A 23 -8.01 14.75 -9.67
C ASN A 23 -6.57 14.25 -9.46
N ARG A 24 -6.29 13.01 -9.88
CA ARG A 24 -5.00 12.32 -9.67
C ARG A 24 -4.07 12.41 -10.89
N HIS A 25 -4.24 13.44 -11.71
CA HIS A 25 -3.37 13.72 -12.84
C HIS A 25 -3.11 15.22 -12.95
N GLN A 26 -2.26 15.73 -12.07
CA GLN A 26 -1.48 16.91 -12.39
C GLN A 26 -0.01 16.59 -12.14
N CYS A 27 0.55 15.83 -13.09
CA CYS A 27 1.98 15.78 -13.28
C CYS A 27 2.35 17.15 -13.84
N VAL A 28 2.71 18.09 -12.96
CA VAL A 28 3.25 19.38 -13.37
C VAL A 28 4.58 19.09 -14.05
N SER A 29 4.57 19.11 -15.38
CA SER A 29 5.77 19.21 -16.21
C SER A 29 6.58 20.38 -15.68
N ARG A 30 7.68 20.10 -14.97
CA ARG A 30 8.71 21.11 -14.74
C ARG A 30 9.37 21.36 -16.09
N GLN A 31 8.92 22.41 -16.74
CA GLN A 31 9.68 23.08 -17.77
C GLN A 31 11.02 23.48 -17.15
N THR A 32 12.11 23.03 -17.75
CA THR A 32 13.46 23.53 -17.49
C THR A 32 13.69 24.74 -18.38
N PRO A 33 13.88 25.96 -17.85
CA PRO A 33 14.70 26.95 -18.52
C PRO A 33 16.14 26.71 -18.04
N VAL A 34 17.00 26.22 -18.92
CA VAL A 34 18.44 26.25 -18.66
C VAL A 34 19.00 27.34 -19.55
N SER A 35 19.27 28.48 -18.92
CA SER A 35 20.08 29.54 -19.49
C SER A 35 21.54 29.10 -19.51
N ASP A 36 22.20 29.40 -20.61
CA ASP A 36 23.66 29.36 -20.75
C ASP A 36 24.33 30.27 -19.72
N ALA A 37 25.37 29.77 -19.06
CA ALA A 37 26.51 30.56 -18.62
C ALA A 37 27.71 29.65 -18.32
N THR A 38 28.80 30.01 -18.98
CA THR A 38 30.17 29.52 -18.94
C THR A 38 30.86 29.61 -17.58
N ASP A 39 31.92 28.79 -17.47
CA ASP A 39 33.11 28.93 -16.63
C ASP A 39 32.96 29.05 -15.10
N ALA A 40 33.54 28.09 -14.38
CA ALA A 40 34.88 28.29 -13.80
C ALA A 40 35.16 27.20 -12.76
N CYS A 41 36.41 26.76 -12.78
CA CYS A 41 37.04 25.89 -11.80
C CYS A 41 36.84 26.42 -10.37
N ALA A 42 36.23 25.63 -9.49
CA ALA A 42 36.20 25.88 -8.06
C ALA A 42 36.44 24.58 -7.28
N CYS A 43 37.71 24.31 -7.01
CA CYS A 43 38.10 23.46 -5.91
C CYS A 43 37.78 24.17 -4.59
N GLN A 44 36.87 23.63 -3.76
CA GLN A 44 37.15 23.19 -2.37
C GLN A 44 35.88 23.09 -1.49
N SER A 45 35.96 22.06 -0.63
CA SER A 45 34.99 21.44 0.31
C SER A 45 34.18 22.35 1.25
N PRO A 46 33.06 21.82 1.77
CA PRO A 46 33.13 21.31 3.15
C PRO A 46 32.56 19.89 3.27
N SER A 47 33.32 19.01 3.92
CA SER A 47 32.93 17.80 4.68
C SER A 47 31.50 17.23 4.58
N ALA A 48 30.92 17.13 3.39
CA ALA A 48 29.74 16.32 3.18
C ALA A 48 30.23 14.89 3.22
N THR A 49 29.92 14.14 4.29
CA THR A 49 30.15 12.70 4.30
C THR A 49 29.47 12.14 3.04
N THR A 50 30.29 11.72 2.08
CA THR A 50 29.85 11.06 0.86
C THR A 50 30.07 9.57 1.01
N ARG A 51 29.33 8.79 0.24
CA ARG A 51 29.48 7.35 0.15
C ARG A 51 29.34 6.91 -1.29
N ARG A 52 30.14 5.94 -1.69
CA ARG A 52 30.07 5.32 -3.01
C ARG A 52 28.97 4.26 -3.04
N CYS A 53 28.03 4.40 -3.97
CA CYS A 53 27.01 3.37 -4.22
C CYS A 53 27.65 2.14 -4.86
N GLN A 54 27.37 0.93 -4.35
CA GLN A 54 27.92 -0.31 -4.93
C GLN A 54 27.28 -0.72 -6.26
N CYS A 55 26.15 -0.12 -6.66
CA CYS A 55 25.48 -0.43 -7.94
C CYS A 55 25.90 0.54 -9.06
N CYS A 56 25.74 1.85 -8.86
CA CYS A 56 26.10 2.83 -9.90
C CYS A 56 27.51 3.42 -9.75
N LEU A 57 28.27 3.02 -8.71
CA LEU A 57 29.65 3.44 -8.44
C LEU A 57 29.87 4.95 -8.29
N ARG A 58 28.80 5.76 -8.23
CA ARG A 58 28.87 7.20 -7.99
C ARG A 58 29.06 7.51 -6.51
N GLU A 59 29.88 8.51 -6.23
CA GLU A 59 29.98 9.15 -4.91
C GLU A 59 28.79 10.09 -4.72
N LEU A 60 28.01 9.85 -3.67
CA LEU A 60 26.78 10.57 -3.40
C LEU A 60 26.74 10.99 -1.92
N PRO A 61 26.05 12.08 -1.57
CA PRO A 61 25.88 12.48 -0.18
C PRO A 61 25.12 11.41 0.63
N LEU A 62 25.36 11.31 1.95
CA LEU A 62 24.64 10.34 2.79
C LEU A 62 23.10 10.45 2.70
N SER A 63 22.57 11.62 2.39
CA SER A 63 21.12 11.85 2.18
C SER A 63 20.55 11.05 1.00
N ALA A 64 21.39 10.67 0.04
CA ALA A 64 21.01 9.82 -1.09
C ALA A 64 20.91 8.32 -0.73
N PHE A 65 21.26 7.94 0.49
CA PHE A 65 21.17 6.58 1.02
C PHE A 65 20.08 6.48 2.08
N TYR A 66 19.56 5.27 2.32
CA TYR A 66 18.69 5.01 3.48
C TYR A 66 19.56 4.89 4.73
N SER A 67 19.13 5.50 5.84
CA SER A 67 19.72 5.27 7.16
C SER A 67 19.17 3.96 7.73
N ARG A 68 20.07 3.09 8.18
CA ARG A 68 19.71 1.85 8.88
C ARG A 68 19.69 2.12 10.38
N THR A 69 18.50 2.08 10.99
CA THR A 69 18.30 2.33 12.42
C THR A 69 19.08 1.33 13.29
N ASP A 70 19.29 0.11 12.78
CA ASP A 70 19.99 -0.98 13.45
C ASP A 70 21.52 -0.88 13.41
N ARG A 71 22.11 -0.21 12.39
CA ARG A 71 23.56 -0.31 12.12
C ARG A 71 24.35 0.98 12.27
N ARG A 72 23.72 2.12 12.57
CA ARG A 72 24.35 3.47 12.54
C ARG A 72 25.13 3.80 11.25
N THR A 73 25.00 2.98 10.19
CA THR A 73 25.66 3.17 8.91
C THR A 73 24.62 3.30 7.80
N PRO A 74 24.81 4.22 6.84
CA PRO A 74 23.94 4.32 5.68
C PRO A 74 24.02 3.05 4.83
N ASP A 75 22.99 2.80 4.02
CA ASP A 75 22.92 1.66 3.12
C ASP A 75 24.09 1.65 2.10
N SER A 76 24.36 0.50 1.50
CA SER A 76 25.39 0.31 0.46
C SER A 76 24.92 0.75 -0.93
N TYR A 77 23.61 0.80 -1.14
CA TYR A 77 22.97 1.21 -2.38
C TYR A 77 22.22 2.53 -2.19
N CYS A 78 22.33 3.44 -3.15
CA CYS A 78 21.56 4.68 -3.13
C CYS A 78 20.06 4.42 -3.35
N LYS A 79 19.24 5.39 -2.95
CA LYS A 79 17.77 5.36 -3.08
C LYS A 79 17.32 5.08 -4.51
N GLU A 80 17.98 5.68 -5.51
CA GLU A 80 17.66 5.46 -6.93
C GLU A 80 17.96 4.04 -7.39
N CYS A 81 19.13 3.48 -7.05
CA CYS A 81 19.45 2.08 -7.37
C CYS A 81 18.50 1.10 -6.67
N ARG A 82 18.12 1.36 -5.42
CA ARG A 82 17.08 0.59 -4.70
C ARG A 82 15.73 0.67 -5.41
N LYS A 83 15.33 1.87 -5.85
CA LYS A 83 14.07 2.11 -6.57
C LYS A 83 14.04 1.38 -7.90
N GLU A 84 15.12 1.44 -8.67
CA GLU A 84 15.22 0.75 -9.96
C GLU A 84 15.28 -0.77 -9.80
N ALA A 85 16.07 -1.28 -8.85
CA ALA A 85 16.09 -2.71 -8.53
C ALA A 85 14.69 -3.20 -8.10
N ASN A 86 13.97 -2.40 -7.31
CA ASN A 86 12.60 -2.74 -6.92
C ASN A 86 11.64 -2.67 -8.11
N ARG A 87 11.77 -1.68 -9.00
CA ARG A 87 11.02 -1.57 -10.25
C ARG A 87 11.26 -2.78 -11.15
N LEU A 88 12.51 -3.19 -11.36
CA LEU A 88 12.88 -4.37 -12.13
C LEU A 88 12.36 -5.65 -11.49
N ARG A 89 12.43 -5.80 -10.17
CA ARG A 89 11.82 -6.95 -9.47
C ARG A 89 10.32 -6.99 -9.62
N ARG A 90 9.63 -5.85 -9.53
CA ARG A 90 8.18 -5.76 -9.74
C ARG A 90 7.81 -6.01 -11.19
N LYS A 91 8.57 -5.45 -12.15
CA LYS A 91 8.39 -5.69 -13.57
C LYS A 91 8.64 -7.17 -13.90
N GLY A 92 9.72 -7.77 -13.40
CA GLY A 92 10.00 -9.20 -13.56
C GLY A 92 8.89 -10.07 -12.97
N LYS A 93 8.31 -9.71 -11.82
CA LYS A 93 7.13 -10.41 -11.27
C LYS A 93 5.85 -10.19 -12.07
N ALA A 94 5.70 -9.05 -12.74
CA ALA A 94 4.55 -8.73 -13.58
C ALA A 94 4.69 -9.25 -15.02
N CYS A 95 5.92 -9.51 -15.47
CA CYS A 95 6.28 -9.98 -16.81
C CYS A 95 6.69 -11.44 -16.85
N LEU A 96 6.82 -12.12 -15.70
CA LEU A 96 6.76 -13.58 -15.67
C LEU A 96 5.29 -13.91 -15.88
N PRO A 97 4.89 -14.41 -17.07
CA PRO A 97 3.59 -15.02 -17.17
C PRO A 97 3.62 -16.19 -16.18
N GLU A 98 2.53 -16.37 -15.45
CA GLU A 98 2.40 -17.44 -14.47
C GLU A 98 2.22 -18.78 -15.20
N GLU A 99 3.13 -19.10 -16.10
CA GLU A 99 3.20 -20.36 -16.86
C GLU A 99 4.09 -21.31 -16.05
N THR A 100 3.70 -21.58 -14.82
CA THR A 100 3.84 -22.95 -14.36
C THR A 100 2.58 -23.64 -14.83
N ASP A 101 2.68 -24.57 -15.79
CA ASP A 101 1.54 -25.38 -16.30
C ASP A 101 0.75 -26.08 -15.18
N THR A 102 1.25 -26.06 -13.95
CA THR A 102 0.55 -26.52 -12.77
C THR A 102 -0.48 -25.49 -12.29
N PRO A 103 -1.79 -25.81 -12.35
CA PRO A 103 -2.82 -24.96 -11.78
C PRO A 103 -2.60 -24.83 -10.25
N PRO A 104 -2.93 -23.67 -9.66
CA PRO A 104 -2.86 -23.49 -8.21
C PRO A 104 -3.71 -24.53 -7.48
N ARG A 105 -3.23 -25.02 -6.32
CA ARG A 105 -3.96 -26.00 -5.48
C ARG A 105 -5.25 -25.45 -4.84
N TYR A 106 -5.56 -24.18 -5.04
CA TYR A 106 -6.70 -23.48 -4.47
C TYR A 106 -7.30 -22.52 -5.50
N PRO A 107 -8.61 -22.21 -5.40
CA PRO A 107 -9.25 -21.31 -6.34
C PRO A 107 -8.65 -19.91 -6.24
N VAL A 108 -8.13 -19.41 -7.36
CA VAL A 108 -7.73 -18.01 -7.51
C VAL A 108 -8.93 -17.26 -8.06
N ILE A 109 -9.66 -16.58 -7.17
CA ILE A 109 -10.93 -15.90 -7.48
C ILE A 109 -10.83 -15.01 -8.73
N THR A 110 -9.70 -14.34 -8.94
CA THR A 110 -9.47 -13.44 -10.10
C THR A 110 -9.32 -14.18 -11.43
N ARG A 111 -9.05 -15.49 -11.42
CA ARG A 111 -8.96 -16.34 -12.63
C ARG A 111 -10.28 -17.04 -12.97
N ILE A 112 -11.29 -16.92 -12.13
CA ILE A 112 -12.59 -17.54 -12.39
C ILE A 112 -13.32 -16.71 -13.44
N GLU A 113 -13.63 -17.37 -14.56
CA GLU A 113 -14.31 -16.77 -15.70
C GLU A 113 -15.80 -16.52 -15.40
N ASP A 114 -16.47 -17.50 -14.79
CA ASP A 114 -17.88 -17.42 -14.40
C ASP A 114 -18.11 -16.28 -13.37
N PRO A 115 -18.87 -15.22 -13.75
CA PRO A 115 -19.12 -14.09 -12.88
C PRO A 115 -19.88 -14.44 -11.59
N GLU A 116 -20.82 -15.37 -11.65
CA GLU A 116 -21.69 -15.71 -10.51
C GLU A 116 -20.89 -16.46 -9.45
N VAL A 117 -20.13 -17.48 -9.88
CA VAL A 117 -19.22 -18.24 -8.99
C VAL A 117 -18.16 -17.32 -8.41
N ARG A 118 -17.59 -16.42 -9.22
CA ARG A 118 -16.61 -15.43 -8.75
C ARG A 118 -17.21 -14.52 -7.68
N MET A 119 -18.44 -14.04 -7.88
CA MET A 119 -19.14 -13.18 -6.90
C MET A 119 -19.37 -13.90 -5.57
N VAL A 120 -19.86 -15.14 -5.60
CA VAL A 120 -20.08 -15.95 -4.40
C VAL A 120 -18.80 -16.12 -3.59
N LEU A 121 -17.68 -16.42 -4.25
CA LEU A 121 -16.38 -16.57 -3.59
C LEU A 121 -15.85 -15.26 -3.03
N ILE A 122 -16.04 -14.13 -3.72
CA ILE A 122 -15.69 -12.80 -3.20
C ILE A 122 -16.46 -12.52 -1.91
N LEU A 123 -17.78 -12.74 -1.92
CA LEU A 123 -18.62 -12.50 -0.75
C LEU A 123 -18.23 -13.40 0.42
N HIS A 124 -17.97 -14.68 0.17
CA HIS A 124 -17.49 -15.61 1.18
C HIS A 124 -16.15 -15.17 1.80
N ALA A 125 -15.18 -14.78 0.96
CA ALA A 125 -13.88 -14.30 1.43
C ALA A 125 -14.01 -13.03 2.29
N LEU A 126 -14.85 -12.08 1.88
CA LEU A 126 -15.13 -10.87 2.65
C LEU A 126 -15.76 -11.19 4.00
N HIS A 127 -16.71 -12.13 4.03
CA HIS A 127 -17.34 -12.59 5.26
C HIS A 127 -16.29 -13.20 6.22
N ALA A 128 -15.48 -14.13 5.73
CA ALA A 128 -14.42 -14.78 6.53
C ALA A 128 -13.41 -13.77 7.09
N VAL A 129 -13.04 -12.74 6.32
CA VAL A 129 -12.16 -11.65 6.78
C VAL A 129 -12.82 -10.86 7.91
N ARG A 130 -14.09 -10.47 7.78
CA ARG A 130 -14.83 -9.74 8.82
C ARG A 130 -14.92 -10.55 10.11
N GLU A 131 -15.26 -11.83 10.01
CA GLU A 131 -15.31 -12.72 11.17
C GLU A 131 -13.94 -12.88 11.83
N SER A 132 -12.89 -13.07 11.03
CA SER A 132 -11.52 -13.20 11.54
C SER A 132 -11.05 -11.93 12.26
N ALA A 133 -11.36 -10.76 11.68
CA ALA A 133 -11.09 -9.47 12.31
C ALA A 133 -11.86 -9.33 13.62
N ALA A 134 -13.16 -9.65 13.65
CA ALA A 134 -13.96 -9.61 14.87
C ALA A 134 -13.41 -10.53 15.97
N ARG A 135 -13.01 -11.76 15.61
CA ARG A 135 -12.34 -12.69 16.55
C ARG A 135 -11.03 -12.12 17.07
N LYS A 136 -10.20 -11.53 16.19
CA LYS A 136 -8.91 -10.94 16.57
C LYS A 136 -9.08 -9.74 17.50
N CYS A 137 -10.03 -8.84 17.20
CA CYS A 137 -10.34 -7.69 18.05
C CYS A 137 -10.86 -8.12 19.43
N ARG A 138 -11.67 -9.18 19.51
CA ARG A 138 -12.16 -9.73 20.78
C ARG A 138 -11.01 -10.25 21.65
N ARG A 139 -10.14 -11.07 21.07
CA ARG A 139 -8.92 -11.57 21.74
C ARG A 139 -7.98 -10.46 22.18
N GLN A 140 -7.85 -9.39 21.37
CA GLN A 140 -7.04 -8.23 21.75
C GLN A 140 -7.61 -7.53 22.99
N ARG A 141 -8.92 -7.28 23.03
CA ARG A 141 -9.58 -6.68 24.20
C ARG A 141 -9.47 -7.56 25.44
N GLU A 142 -9.66 -8.87 25.31
CA GLU A 142 -9.49 -9.83 26.42
C GLU A 142 -8.04 -9.83 26.93
N ASN A 143 -7.05 -9.85 26.03
CA ASN A 143 -5.64 -9.79 26.42
C ASN A 143 -5.25 -8.45 27.06
N GLU A 144 -5.78 -7.33 26.54
CA GLU A 144 -5.60 -6.00 27.11
C GLU A 144 -6.20 -5.93 28.52
N PHE A 145 -7.40 -6.48 28.70
CA PHE A 145 -8.07 -6.57 30.00
C PHE A 145 -7.26 -7.43 30.99
N LEU A 146 -6.85 -8.64 30.60
CA LEU A 146 -6.01 -9.52 31.44
C LEU A 146 -4.66 -8.87 31.79
N HIS A 147 -4.04 -8.16 30.84
CA HIS A 147 -2.79 -7.45 31.10
C HIS A 147 -3.00 -6.26 32.06
N GLU A 148 -4.15 -5.59 32.00
CA GLU A 148 -4.52 -4.52 32.93
C GLU A 148 -4.84 -5.08 34.33
N GLU A 149 -5.53 -6.22 34.43
CA GLU A 149 -5.78 -6.91 35.70
C GLU A 149 -4.49 -7.36 36.40
N LEU A 150 -3.52 -7.89 35.65
CA LEU A 150 -2.20 -8.24 36.19
C LEU A 150 -1.40 -6.99 36.61
N ARG A 151 -1.66 -5.83 36.00
CA ARG A 151 -1.03 -4.56 36.34
C ARG A 151 -1.68 -3.88 37.55
N ASN A 152 -2.95 -4.16 37.83
CA ASN A 152 -3.70 -3.57 38.95
C ASN A 152 -4.54 -4.62 39.73
N PRO A 153 -3.91 -5.40 40.63
CA PRO A 153 -4.58 -6.51 41.31
C PRO A 153 -5.58 -6.11 42.41
N THR A 154 -5.82 -4.82 42.65
CA THR A 154 -6.54 -4.31 43.83
C THR A 154 -8.06 -4.17 43.70
N SER A 155 -8.70 -4.57 42.60
CA SER A 155 -10.11 -4.21 42.33
C SER A 155 -11.16 -5.31 42.55
N LEU A 156 -10.80 -6.50 43.04
CA LEU A 156 -11.76 -7.58 43.30
C LEU A 156 -11.79 -8.02 44.77
N THR A 157 -12.39 -7.19 45.63
CA THR A 157 -13.10 -7.70 46.81
C THR A 157 -14.53 -7.13 46.81
N PRO A 158 -15.57 -7.97 46.74
CA PRO A 158 -16.91 -7.50 47.05
C PRO A 158 -16.96 -7.23 48.56
N ASN A 159 -17.25 -6.00 48.96
CA ASN A 159 -17.50 -5.68 50.37
C ASN A 159 -18.75 -6.46 50.83
N PRO A 160 -18.71 -7.07 52.04
CA PRO A 160 -19.82 -7.86 52.60
C PRO A 160 -21.06 -7.03 52.92
#